data_AF-A0A2N2EAK4-F1
#
_entry.id   AF-A0A2N2EAK4-F1
#
_cell.length_a   1.000
_cell.length_b   1.000
_cell.length_c   1.000
_cell.angle_alpha   90.00
_cell.angle_beta   90.00
_cell.angle_gamma   90.00
#
_symmetry.space_group_name_H-M   'P 1'
#
loop_
_entity.id
_entity.type
_entity.pdbx_description
1 polymer ?
#
loop_
_entity_poly.entity_id
_entity_poly.type
_entity_poly.pdbx_seq_one_letter_code
_entity_poly.pdbx_strand_id
1 'polypeptide(L)'
;MNKEVVVKGFAFKGKFPINFSFQKEPGVYIIANPKNKIADIGETENLKERISAYKRNKGWSVWFCNEDSQRTRQRIKRSISEKYQLAQI
;
A
#
# COMPACT_ATOMS: atom_id res chain seq x y z
N MET A 1 10.99 -14.68 -1.19
CA MET A 1 9.60 -15.05 -1.58
C MET A 1 8.77 -13.77 -1.64
N ASN A 2 8.47 -13.28 -2.84
CA ASN A 2 7.49 -12.20 -3.00
C ASN A 2 6.11 -12.78 -2.68
N LYS A 3 5.52 -12.43 -1.54
CA LYS A 3 4.18 -12.92 -1.17
C LYS A 3 3.17 -12.01 -1.84
N GLU A 4 2.57 -12.47 -2.92
CA GLU A 4 1.44 -11.80 -3.52
C GLU A 4 0.18 -12.11 -2.70
N VAL A 5 -0.62 -11.08 -2.42
CA VAL A 5 -1.88 -11.18 -1.70
C VAL A 5 -2.96 -10.54 -2.56
N VAL A 6 -4.08 -11.24 -2.73
CA VAL A 6 -5.22 -10.69 -3.46
C VAL A 6 -6.12 -9.92 -2.51
N VAL A 7 -6.32 -8.63 -2.79
CA VAL A 7 -7.15 -7.71 -2.01
C VAL A 7 -8.25 -7.17 -2.93
N LYS A 8 -9.52 -7.55 -2.68
CA LYS A 8 -10.69 -7.17 -3.51
C LYS A 8 -10.51 -7.50 -5.01
N GLY A 9 -9.79 -8.57 -5.32
CA GLY A 9 -9.52 -8.99 -6.70
C GLY A 9 -8.30 -8.33 -7.33
N PHE A 10 -7.60 -7.45 -6.61
CA PHE A 10 -6.36 -6.83 -7.05
C PHE A 10 -5.15 -7.51 -6.41
N ALA A 11 -4.12 -7.79 -7.20
CA ALA A 11 -2.90 -8.42 -6.71
C ALA A 11 -1.97 -7.36 -6.09
N PHE A 12 -1.62 -7.57 -4.82
CA PHE A 12 -0.66 -6.74 -4.08
C PHE A 12 0.60 -7.54 -3.79
N LYS A 13 1.75 -6.99 -4.13
CA LYS A 13 3.07 -7.52 -3.75
C LYS A 13 3.41 -7.07 -2.33
N GLY A 14 3.88 -7.98 -1.49
CA GLY A 14 4.28 -7.70 -0.11
C GLY A 14 4.70 -8.98 0.62
N LYS A 15 4.67 -9.05 1.94
CA LYS A 15 4.71 -7.94 2.90
C LYS A 15 6.12 -7.36 2.89
N PHE A 16 6.31 -6.14 2.37
CA PHE A 16 7.61 -5.48 2.36
C PHE A 16 7.82 -4.67 3.64
N PRO A 17 9.00 -4.66 4.25
CA PRO A 17 9.27 -3.76 5.37
C PRO A 17 9.36 -2.31 4.87
N ILE A 18 8.97 -1.34 5.71
CA ILE A 18 8.94 0.09 5.30
C ILE A 18 10.33 0.64 4.90
N ASN A 19 11.41 0.01 5.37
CA ASN A 19 12.79 0.36 5.05
C ASN A 19 13.32 -0.33 3.77
N PHE A 20 12.47 -1.08 3.06
CA PHE A 20 12.83 -1.69 1.79
C PHE A 20 13.17 -0.61 0.74
N SER A 21 14.07 -0.95 -0.19
CA SER A 21 14.45 -0.06 -1.28
C SER A 21 13.41 -0.14 -2.41
N PHE A 22 12.40 0.73 -2.36
CA PHE A 22 11.39 0.83 -3.41
C PHE A 22 11.88 1.64 -4.61
N GLN A 23 11.39 1.27 -5.80
CA GLN A 23 11.62 2.02 -7.02
C GLN A 23 10.56 3.13 -7.21
N LYS A 24 10.80 4.01 -8.18
CA LYS A 24 9.81 5.03 -8.58
C LYS A 24 8.77 4.35 -9.45
N GLU A 25 7.69 3.91 -8.81
CA GLU A 25 6.59 3.20 -9.48
C GLU A 25 5.25 3.81 -9.07
N PRO A 26 4.32 4.00 -10.02
CA PRO A 26 2.96 4.41 -9.74
C PRO A 26 2.10 3.21 -9.31
N GLY A 27 1.16 3.44 -8.39
CA GLY A 27 0.25 2.39 -7.95
C GLY A 27 -0.49 2.72 -6.67
N VAL A 28 -1.11 1.69 -6.09
CA VAL A 28 -1.83 1.75 -4.82
C VAL A 28 -1.03 1.02 -3.76
N TYR A 29 -0.88 1.65 -2.59
CA TYR A 29 -0.18 1.07 -1.46
C TYR A 29 -1.11 0.92 -0.26
N ILE A 30 -0.79 -0.07 0.58
CA ILE A 30 -1.40 -0.30 1.88
C ILE A 30 -0.26 -0.36 2.89
N ILE A 31 -0.33 0.46 3.93
CA ILE A 31 0.63 0.46 5.03
C ILE A 31 -0.07 -0.11 6.27
N ALA A 32 0.58 -1.06 6.92
CA ALA A 32 0.15 -1.58 8.22
C ALA A 32 1.25 -1.45 9.28
N ASN A 33 0.82 -1.27 10.51
CA ASN A 33 1.70 -1.26 11.67
C ASN A 33 2.17 -2.69 12.05
N PRO A 34 3.05 -2.87 13.05
CA PRO A 34 3.55 -4.18 13.44
C PRO A 34 2.46 -5.14 13.94
N LYS A 35 1.31 -4.61 14.40
CA LYS A 35 0.12 -5.39 14.80
C LYS A 35 -0.77 -5.77 13.61
N ASN A 36 -0.30 -5.58 12.37
CA ASN A 36 -1.05 -5.78 11.12
C ASN A 36 -2.34 -4.96 11.01
N LYS A 37 -2.48 -3.87 11.78
CA LYS A 37 -3.58 -2.91 11.59
C LYS A 37 -3.20 -1.95 10.47
N ILE A 38 -4.11 -1.77 9.51
CA ILE A 38 -3.94 -0.82 8.42
C ILE A 38 -3.88 0.59 9.02
N ALA A 39 -2.82 1.31 8.67
CA ALA A 39 -2.56 2.66 9.12
C ALA A 39 -2.80 3.69 8.00
N ASP A 40 -2.54 3.30 6.74
CA ASP A 40 -2.76 4.16 5.58
C ASP A 40 -3.09 3.32 4.34
N ILE A 41 -3.95 3.86 3.47
CA ILE A 41 -4.26 3.33 2.15
C ILE A 41 -4.29 4.52 1.20
N GLY A 42 -3.47 4.46 0.15
CA GLY A 42 -3.44 5.55 -0.81
C GLY A 42 -2.92 5.12 -2.16
N GLU A 43 -2.96 6.07 -3.09
CA GLU A 43 -2.34 5.93 -4.41
C GLU A 43 -1.21 6.95 -4.55
N THR A 44 -0.29 6.67 -5.45
CA THR A 44 0.89 7.51 -5.68
C THR A 44 1.43 7.30 -7.08
N GLU A 45 2.11 8.31 -7.62
CA GLU A 45 2.93 8.18 -8.83
C GLU A 45 4.38 7.79 -8.51
N ASN A 46 4.78 7.90 -7.24
CA ASN A 46 6.14 7.68 -6.79
C ASN A 46 6.16 6.96 -5.44
N LEU A 47 6.12 5.62 -5.50
CA LEU A 47 6.15 4.78 -4.31
C LEU A 47 7.38 5.05 -3.42
N LYS A 48 8.57 5.20 -4.01
CA LYS A 48 9.81 5.49 -3.27
C LYS A 48 9.69 6.75 -2.40
N GLU A 49 9.15 7.82 -2.96
CA GLU A 49 8.95 9.08 -2.24
C GLU A 49 7.87 8.92 -1.16
N ARG A 50 6.73 8.32 -1.51
CA ARG A 50 5.62 8.14 -0.57
C ARG A 50 6.02 7.30 0.64
N ILE A 51 6.71 6.18 0.43
CA ILE A 51 7.16 5.31 1.54
C ILE A 51 8.28 5.96 2.36
N SER A 52 9.07 6.86 1.76
CA SER A 52 10.12 7.57 2.50
C SER A 52 9.59 8.41 3.66
N ALA A 53 8.35 8.90 3.57
CA ALA A 53 7.68 9.60 4.68
C ALA A 53 7.45 8.72 5.92
N TYR A 54 7.42 7.38 5.75
CA TYR A 54 7.14 6.42 6.81
C TYR A 54 8.40 5.69 7.33
N LYS A 55 9.60 5.99 6.80
CA LYS A 55 10.85 5.28 7.15
C LYS A 55 11.19 5.30 8.65
N ARG A 56 10.69 6.28 9.40
CA ARG A 56 10.88 6.36 10.86
C ARG A 56 10.07 5.29 11.62
N ASN A 57 9.06 4.70 10.98
CA ASN A 57 8.11 3.78 11.61
C ASN A 57 8.61 2.33 11.55
N LYS A 58 9.56 1.98 12.43
CA LYS A 58 10.16 0.63 12.46
C LYS A 58 9.11 -0.47 12.62
N GLY A 59 9.31 -1.58 11.89
CA GLY A 59 8.42 -2.76 11.91
C GLY A 59 7.12 -2.61 11.13
N TRP A 60 6.87 -1.45 10.53
CA TRP A 60 5.74 -1.25 9.64
C TRP A 60 5.97 -1.94 8.31
N SER A 61 4.89 -2.21 7.59
CA SER A 61 4.96 -2.95 6.34
C SER A 61 4.05 -2.39 5.27
N VAL A 62 4.46 -2.62 4.03
CA VAL A 62 3.88 -2.10 2.82
C VAL A 62 3.45 -3.27 1.94
N TRP A 63 2.25 -3.14 1.39
CA TRP A 63 1.80 -3.90 0.23
C TRP A 63 1.58 -2.92 -0.90
N PHE A 64 1.91 -3.32 -2.12
CA PHE A 64 1.82 -2.45 -3.29
C PHE A 64 1.23 -3.16 -4.50
N CYS A 65 0.31 -2.49 -5.17
CA CYS A 65 -0.27 -2.88 -6.45
C CYS A 65 0.17 -1.84 -7.48
N ASN A 66 1.06 -2.24 -8.40
CA ASN A 66 1.54 -1.37 -9.47
C ASN A 66 0.40 -1.16 -10.48
N GLU A 67 0.12 0.10 -10.81
CA GLU A 67 -0.93 0.48 -11.76
C GLU A 67 -0.65 1.89 -12.31
N ASP A 68 -0.38 1.99 -13.61
CA ASP A 68 -0.04 3.24 -14.29
C ASP A 68 -1.24 4.16 -14.53
N SER A 69 -2.45 3.61 -14.68
CA SER A 69 -3.64 4.41 -14.93
C SER A 69 -4.16 5.07 -13.65
N GLN A 70 -4.12 6.40 -13.58
CA GLN A 70 -4.65 7.16 -12.44
C GLN A 70 -6.12 6.81 -12.14
N ARG A 71 -6.94 6.65 -13.18
CA ARG A 71 -8.36 6.28 -13.02
C ARG A 71 -8.50 4.89 -12.39
N THR A 72 -7.69 3.94 -12.81
CA THR A 72 -7.68 2.59 -12.23
C THR A 72 -7.15 2.62 -10.80
N ARG A 73 -6.06 3.34 -10.51
CA ARG A 73 -5.55 3.54 -9.14
C ARG A 73 -6.61 4.09 -8.19
N GLN A 74 -7.34 5.12 -8.61
CA GLN A 74 -8.41 5.71 -7.81
C GLN A 74 -9.54 4.70 -7.53
N ARG A 75 -9.92 3.89 -8.53
CA ARG A 75 -10.92 2.82 -8.38
C ARG A 75 -10.45 1.73 -7.40
N ILE A 76 -9.19 1.29 -7.53
CA ILE A 76 -8.57 0.30 -6.64
C ILE A 76 -8.54 0.85 -5.21
N LYS A 77 -7.98 2.06 -5.01
CA LYS A 77 -7.92 2.74 -3.71
C LYS A 77 -9.30 2.78 -3.06
N ARG A 78 -10.30 3.28 -3.78
CA ARG A 78 -11.68 3.38 -3.28
C ARG A 78 -12.23 2.02 -2.85
N SER A 79 -12.10 0.99 -3.69
CA SER A 79 -12.60 -0.36 -3.39
C SER A 79 -11.96 -0.97 -2.14
N ILE A 80 -10.66 -0.71 -1.94
CA ILE A 80 -9.92 -1.17 -0.76
C ILE A 80 -10.32 -0.36 0.47
N SER A 81 -10.33 0.96 0.38
CA SER A 81 -10.76 1.85 1.48
C SER A 81 -12.19 1.55 1.94
N GLU A 82 -13.10 1.19 1.03
CA GLU A 82 -14.46 0.76 1.37
C GLU A 82 -14.47 -0.59 2.12
N LYS A 83 -13.64 -1.56 1.72
CA LYS A 83 -13.55 -2.86 2.42
C LYS A 83 -12.99 -2.72 3.82
N TYR A 84 -11.90 -1.99 3.92
CA TYR A 84 -11.16 -1.80 5.16
C TYR A 84 -11.57 -0.50 5.81
N GLN A 85 -12.84 -0.09 5.61
CA GLN A 85 -13.46 1.07 6.23
C GLN A 85 -12.77 1.26 7.57
N LEU A 86 -11.90 2.28 7.60
CA LEU A 86 -11.32 2.78 8.82
C LEU A 86 -12.54 2.97 9.70
N ALA A 87 -12.71 2.09 10.68
CA ALA A 87 -13.64 2.29 11.77
C ALA A 87 -13.12 3.53 12.50
N GLN A 88 -13.41 4.70 11.93
CA GLN A 88 -13.45 5.95 12.65
C GLN A 88 -14.74 5.88 13.45
N ILE A 89 -14.64 5.21 14.60
CA ILE A 89 -15.48 5.48 15.75
C ILE A 89 -14.58 6.28 16.70
#